data_AF-A0A060BZA5-F1
#
_entry.id   AF-A0A060BZA5-F1
#
_cell.length_a   1.000
_cell.length_b   1.000
_cell.length_c   1.000
_cell.angle_alpha   90.00
_cell.angle_beta   90.00
_cell.angle_gamma   90.00
#
_symmetry.space_group_name_H-M   'P 1'
#
loop_
_entity.id
_entity.type
_entity.pdbx_description
1 polymer ?
#
loop_
_entity_poly.entity_id
_entity_poly.type
_entity_poly.pdbx_seq_one_letter_code
_entity_poly.pdbx_strand_id
1 'polypeptide(L)'
;MDGRLRFVDRAFSPTRIPGFDGFSLDTLAQEYPAYGTSDFRHPAYQIKTENGLTISDFRYEKYRVSPGKPALCDLPATYTESDDEADT
;
A
#
# COMPACT_ATOMS: atom_id res chain seq x y z
N MET A 1 1.23 -12.46 -15.60
CA MET A 1 0.62 -11.13 -15.82
C MET A 1 1.73 -10.11 -15.66
N ASP A 2 1.96 -9.24 -16.66
CA ASP A 2 2.97 -8.17 -16.59
C ASP A 2 2.54 -7.21 -15.46
N GLY A 3 3.27 -7.17 -14.33
CA GLY A 3 2.90 -6.50 -13.07
C GLY A 3 2.83 -4.96 -13.13
N ARG A 4 2.57 -4.42 -14.32
CA ARG A 4 2.45 -3.00 -14.58
C ARG A 4 1.10 -2.48 -14.10
N LEU A 5 1.12 -1.30 -13.50
CA LEU A 5 -0.08 -0.53 -13.19
C LEU A 5 -0.85 -0.26 -14.50
N ARG A 6 -2.14 -0.55 -14.46
CA ARG A 6 -3.06 -0.29 -15.59
C ARG A 6 -3.88 0.95 -15.28
N PHE A 7 -3.64 2.01 -16.03
CA PHE A 7 -4.43 3.22 -16.01
C PHE A 7 -5.52 3.09 -17.06
N VAL A 8 -6.76 2.97 -16.60
CA VAL A 8 -7.94 2.80 -17.46
C VAL A 8 -9.01 3.72 -16.91
N ASP A 9 -9.55 4.57 -17.78
CA ASP A 9 -10.71 5.37 -17.43
C ASP A 9 -11.91 4.44 -17.19
N ARG A 10 -12.59 4.66 -16.06
CA ARG A 10 -13.77 3.91 -15.66
C ARG A 10 -14.83 4.89 -15.19
N ALA A 11 -16.00 4.81 -15.82
CA ALA A 11 -17.17 5.57 -15.38
C ALA A 11 -17.43 5.30 -13.88
N PHE A 12 -17.72 6.36 -13.13
CA PHE A 12 -18.01 6.35 -11.70
C PHE A 12 -16.85 6.03 -10.76
N SER A 13 -15.61 5.92 -11.25
CA SER A 13 -14.42 5.86 -10.40
C SER A 13 -13.86 7.27 -10.16
N PRO A 14 -13.63 7.68 -8.89
CA PRO A 14 -13.13 9.03 -8.63
C PRO A 14 -11.66 9.15 -9.06
N THR A 15 -11.32 10.21 -9.78
CA THR A 15 -9.92 10.60 -10.04
C THR A 15 -9.45 11.62 -9.02
N ARG A 16 -8.20 11.49 -8.57
CA ARG A 16 -7.53 12.51 -7.73
C ARG A 16 -6.65 13.46 -8.52
N ILE A 17 -6.44 13.21 -9.82
CA ILE A 17 -5.52 13.98 -10.66
C ILE A 17 -6.36 14.66 -11.75
N PRO A 18 -6.61 15.98 -11.64
CA PRO A 18 -7.34 16.71 -12.66
C PRO A 18 -6.69 16.54 -14.05
N GLY A 19 -7.50 16.20 -15.05
CA GLY A 19 -7.04 15.98 -16.42
C GLY A 19 -6.36 14.62 -16.67
N PHE A 20 -6.37 13.71 -15.69
CA PHE A 20 -5.90 12.34 -15.86
C PHE A 20 -6.98 11.34 -15.40
N ASP A 21 -7.89 11.03 -16.32
CA ASP A 21 -9.08 10.22 -16.04
C ASP A 21 -8.77 8.72 -15.84
N GLY A 22 -7.60 8.27 -16.28
CA GLY A 22 -7.14 6.88 -16.09
C GLY A 22 -6.61 6.56 -14.68
N PHE A 23 -6.52 7.55 -13.78
CA PHE A 23 -6.02 7.35 -12.42
C PHE A 23 -7.15 7.33 -11.41
N SER A 24 -7.42 6.15 -10.85
CA SER A 24 -8.33 6.04 -9.71
C SER A 24 -7.85 4.97 -8.73
N LEU A 25 -7.73 5.35 -7.47
CA LEU A 25 -7.25 4.46 -6.41
C LEU A 25 -8.24 3.36 -6.06
N ASP A 26 -9.53 3.56 -6.34
CA ASP A 26 -10.56 2.53 -6.29
C ASP A 26 -10.28 1.36 -7.27
N THR A 27 -9.59 1.66 -8.38
CA THR A 27 -9.35 0.69 -9.47
C THR A 27 -7.93 0.17 -9.52
N LEU A 28 -6.96 0.99 -9.10
CA LEU A 28 -5.55 0.63 -9.09
C LEU A 28 -5.29 -0.44 -8.03
N ALA A 29 -4.43 -1.40 -8.38
CA ALA A 29 -3.88 -2.36 -7.43
C ALA A 29 -2.96 -1.59 -6.48
N GLN A 30 -3.29 -1.63 -5.19
CA GLN A 30 -2.53 -1.00 -4.13
C GLN A 30 -2.01 -2.07 -3.18
N GLU A 31 -0.76 -1.93 -2.76
CA GLU A 31 -0.13 -2.87 -1.82
C GLU A 31 -0.67 -2.69 -0.39
N TYR A 32 -1.04 -1.47 0.00
CA TYR A 32 -1.50 -1.16 1.37
C TYR A 32 -2.54 -0.02 1.40
N PRO A 33 -3.80 -0.28 0.96
CA PRO A 33 -4.83 0.75 0.77
C PRO A 33 -5.37 1.33 2.09
N ALA A 34 -5.77 2.61 2.04
CA ALA A 34 -6.30 3.39 3.17
C ALA A 34 -7.72 3.93 2.90
N TYR A 35 -8.53 4.06 3.96
CA TYR A 35 -9.87 4.66 3.85
C TYR A 35 -9.84 6.19 3.73
N GLY A 36 -10.88 6.74 3.10
CA GLY A 36 -11.13 8.19 3.05
C GLY A 36 -10.33 8.90 1.97
N THR A 37 -9.79 8.14 1.03
CA THR A 37 -8.87 8.63 0.02
C THR A 37 -9.29 8.18 -1.39
N SER A 38 -10.59 8.25 -1.70
CA SER A 38 -11.15 7.87 -3.01
C SER A 38 -10.96 6.39 -3.42
N ASP A 39 -10.61 5.53 -2.48
CA ASP A 39 -10.71 4.07 -2.59
C ASP A 39 -11.83 3.63 -1.64
N PHE A 40 -12.84 2.95 -2.18
CA PHE A 40 -14.03 2.54 -1.43
C PHE A 40 -14.00 1.08 -0.97
N ARG A 41 -12.90 0.37 -1.24
CA ARG A 41 -12.69 -1.02 -0.80
C ARG A 41 -12.37 -1.06 0.70
N HIS A 42 -12.31 -2.27 1.26
CA HIS A 42 -11.87 -2.46 2.64
C HIS A 42 -10.40 -2.04 2.78
N PRO A 43 -10.06 -1.15 3.72
CA PRO A 43 -8.68 -0.68 3.89
C PRO A 43 -7.83 -1.74 4.59
N ALA A 44 -6.52 -1.73 4.33
CA ALA A 44 -5.56 -2.58 5.02
C ALA A 44 -5.28 -2.11 6.46
N TYR A 45 -5.47 -0.80 6.72
CA TYR A 45 -5.24 -0.19 8.03
C TYR A 45 -6.18 0.99 8.28
N GLN A 46 -6.36 1.36 9.54
CA GLN A 46 -7.04 2.59 9.96
C GLN A 46 -6.35 3.17 11.18
N ILE A 47 -6.15 4.50 11.18
CA ILE A 47 -5.54 5.23 12.29
C ILE A 47 -6.53 6.30 12.72
N LYS A 48 -6.90 6.32 14.00
CA LYS A 48 -7.78 7.35 14.56
C LYS A 48 -6.94 8.44 15.22
N THR A 49 -7.08 9.67 14.75
CA THR A 49 -6.46 10.85 15.36
C THR A 49 -7.21 11.30 16.61
N GLU A 50 -6.59 12.16 17.43
CA GLU A 50 -7.22 12.70 18.65
C GLU A 50 -8.55 13.43 18.37
N ASN A 51 -8.63 14.13 17.24
CA ASN A 51 -9.86 14.80 16.78
C ASN A 51 -10.87 13.84 16.10
N GLY A 52 -10.62 12.53 16.13
CA GLY A 52 -11.56 11.50 15.72
C GLY A 52 -11.58 11.18 14.22
N LEU A 53 -10.73 11.80 13.40
CA LEU A 53 -10.59 11.48 11.99
C LEU A 53 -9.91 10.13 11.80
N THR A 54 -10.25 9.44 10.72
CA THR A 54 -9.65 8.15 10.34
C THR A 54 -8.96 8.18 8.97
N ILE A 55 -8.82 9.38 8.40
CA ILE A 55 -8.21 9.60 7.08
C ILE A 55 -6.69 9.67 7.25
N SER A 56 -5.97 8.93 6.40
CA SER A 56 -4.50 8.98 6.31
C SER A 56 -4.08 8.84 4.84
N ASP A 57 -3.00 9.53 4.45
CA ASP A 57 -2.52 9.59 3.06
C ASP A 57 -1.01 9.33 3.04
N PHE A 58 -0.64 8.05 3.18
CA PHE A 58 0.78 7.66 3.16
C PHE A 58 1.40 7.95 1.81
N ARG A 59 2.59 8.57 1.86
CA ARG A 59 3.42 8.85 0.70
C ARG A 59 4.69 8.04 0.84
N TYR A 60 5.11 7.42 -0.25
CA TYR A 60 6.38 6.73 -0.29
C TYR A 60 7.50 7.69 0.14
N GLU A 61 8.33 7.25 1.09
CA GLU A 61 9.47 8.01 1.59
C GLU A 61 10.78 7.40 1.09
N LYS A 62 11.02 6.12 1.39
CA LYS A 62 12.24 5.39 1.07
C LYS A 62 12.03 3.87 1.16
N TYR A 63 12.98 3.11 0.65
CA TYR A 63 13.12 1.67 0.94
C TYR A 63 14.55 1.36 1.40
N ARG A 64 14.74 0.17 1.95
CA ARG A 64 16.04 -0.44 2.25
C ARG A 64 15.97 -1.90 1.81
N VAL A 65 17.10 -2.43 1.37
CA VAL A 65 17.29 -3.86 1.14
C VAL A 65 18.38 -4.36 2.09
N SER A 66 18.16 -5.48 2.75
CA SER A 66 19.10 -6.13 3.66
C SER A 66 19.07 -7.66 3.47
N PRO A 67 20.22 -8.34 3.62
CA PRO A 67 20.27 -9.80 3.51
C PRO A 67 19.54 -10.46 4.69
N GLY A 68 19.01 -11.66 4.44
CA GLY A 68 18.24 -12.44 5.39
C GLY A 68 16.85 -11.85 5.69
N LYS A 69 16.22 -12.36 6.76
CA LYS A 69 14.92 -11.90 7.27
C LYS A 69 15.06 -11.44 8.73
N PRO A 70 14.89 -10.14 9.03
CA PRO A 70 14.92 -9.67 10.42
C PRO A 70 13.85 -10.34 11.28
N ALA A 71 14.26 -10.78 12.49
CA ALA A 71 13.38 -11.35 13.49
C ALA A 71 12.40 -10.29 14.05
N LEU A 72 11.19 -10.74 14.42
CA LEU A 72 10.22 -9.92 15.13
C LEU A 72 10.36 -10.18 16.63
N CYS A 73 10.70 -9.15 17.41
CA CYS A 73 10.80 -9.30 18.86
C CYS A 73 9.44 -9.72 19.44
N ASP A 74 9.45 -10.75 20.29
CA ASP A 74 8.28 -11.26 21.01
C ASP A 74 7.15 -11.83 20.12
N LEU A 75 7.39 -12.06 18.82
CA LEU A 75 6.43 -12.65 17.90
C LEU A 75 7.02 -13.84 17.12
N PRO A 76 6.28 -14.95 16.95
CA PRO A 76 6.72 -16.02 16.05
C PRO A 76 6.77 -15.50 14.61
N ALA A 77 7.85 -15.83 13.90
CA ALA A 77 8.09 -15.39 12.53
C ALA A 77 8.81 -16.47 11.71
N THR A 78 8.67 -16.41 10.40
CA THR A 78 9.53 -17.15 9.46
C THR A 78 10.94 -16.59 9.48
N TYR A 79 11.93 -17.43 9.18
CA TYR A 79 13.35 -17.10 9.22
C TYR A 79 14.10 -17.70 8.03
N THR A 80 15.33 -17.25 7.83
CA THR A 80 16.31 -17.87 6.93
C THR A 80 17.34 -18.63 7.77
N GLU A 81 17.85 -19.75 7.28
CA GLU A 81 18.94 -20.50 7.96
C GLU A 81 20.29 -19.80 7.75
N SER A 82 20.43 -19.09 6.62
CA SER A 82 21.59 -18.26 6.28
C SER A 82 21.16 -16.94 5.62
N ASP A 83 21.97 -15.90 5.75
CA ASP A 83 21.66 -14.53 5.27
C ASP A 83 21.56 -14.43 3.74
N ASP A 84 22.15 -15.37 3.00
CA ASP A 84 22.14 -15.39 1.53
C ASP A 84 20.87 -16.01 0.91
N GLU A 85 19.98 -16.55 1.72
CA GLU A 85 18.75 -17.22 1.24
C GLU A 85 17.67 -16.23 0.78
N ALA A 86 17.71 -14.98 1.26
CA ALA A 86 16.74 -13.96 0.93
C ALA A 86 17.30 -12.55 1.08
N ASP A 87 16.68 -11.61 0.37
CA ASP A 87 16.83 -10.17 0.59
C ASP A 87 15.47 -9.60 1.02
N THR A 88 15.47 -8.67 1.97
CA THR A 88 14.26 -8.02 2.51
C THR A 88 14.34 -6.52 2.55
#